data_AF-A0A418UQE7-F1
#
_entry.id   AF-A0A418UQE7-F1
#
_cell.length_a   1.000
_cell.length_b   1.000
_cell.length_c   1.000
_cell.angle_alpha   90.00
_cell.angle_beta   90.00
_cell.angle_gamma   90.00
#
_symmetry.space_group_name_H-M   'P 1'
#
loop_
_entity.id
_entity.type
_entity.pdbx_description
1 polymer ?
#
loop_
_entity_poly.entity_id
_entity_poly.type
_entity_poly.pdbx_seq_one_letter_code
_entity_poly.pdbx_strand_id
1 'polypeptide(L)'
;MSGYSAESYYRLDLPHGFSRPMNVGIPGEEMVHLHYPQVPANLPPGAAEYAQAWWQTWSPLLDGHIDVARAAEAGNIPQAEQLLYNWEQSVLRASADAHQMGDFQGGRTLVIGSDEIEGRFADVVDALREFMRVRAAGGDDSEAVGTAHLAIGDLHIDLNRFVALFLASPTVTVTAQVEEADPADLAAEAEPVGQLDASRRVPSDVPDAFNDTPRDTPRDTPWDTPWDTPRDIAADIEF
;
A
#
# COMPACT_ATOMS: atom_id res chain seq x y z
N MET A 1 -17.01 -5.31 -31.88
CA MET A 1 -17.17 -6.02 -30.59
C MET A 1 -15.81 -6.64 -30.28
N SER A 2 -15.02 -5.96 -29.44
CA SER A 2 -13.76 -6.54 -28.96
C SER A 2 -14.13 -7.61 -27.92
N GLY A 3 -13.63 -8.83 -28.10
CA GLY A 3 -13.83 -9.87 -27.10
C GLY A 3 -12.89 -9.60 -25.94
N TYR A 4 -13.43 -9.19 -24.80
CA TYR A 4 -12.75 -9.43 -23.53
C TYR A 4 -12.53 -10.94 -23.43
N SER A 5 -11.26 -11.35 -23.42
CA SER A 5 -10.90 -12.73 -23.12
C SER A 5 -11.42 -13.06 -21.72
N ALA A 6 -11.81 -14.31 -21.49
CA ALA A 6 -11.91 -14.78 -20.11
C ALA A 6 -10.55 -14.52 -19.44
N GLU A 7 -10.58 -13.82 -18.30
CA GLU A 7 -9.42 -13.56 -17.46
C GLU A 7 -8.72 -14.89 -17.19
N SER A 8 -7.50 -15.00 -17.70
CA SER A 8 -6.74 -16.23 -17.61
C SER A 8 -6.06 -16.27 -16.25
N TYR A 9 -6.78 -16.76 -15.25
CA TYR A 9 -6.22 -16.98 -13.93
C TYR A 9 -5.18 -18.12 -13.98
N TYR A 10 -3.95 -17.80 -13.64
CA TYR A 10 -2.85 -18.75 -13.54
C TYR A 10 -2.75 -19.27 -12.10
N ARG A 11 -2.38 -20.55 -11.96
CA ARG A 11 -2.15 -21.14 -10.64
C ARG A 11 -0.87 -20.56 -10.04
N LEU A 12 -1.00 -19.97 -8.85
CA LEU A 12 0.15 -19.62 -8.02
C LEU A 12 0.70 -20.88 -7.32
N ASP A 13 2.02 -21.05 -7.36
CA ASP A 13 2.73 -22.17 -6.73
C ASP A 13 4.04 -21.66 -6.10
N LEU A 14 3.90 -21.05 -4.91
CA LEU A 14 5.00 -20.52 -4.12
C LEU A 14 5.36 -21.48 -2.97
N PRO A 15 6.63 -21.55 -2.51
CA PRO A 15 6.98 -22.25 -1.28
C PRO A 15 6.20 -21.67 -0.08
N HIS A 16 5.33 -22.47 0.55
CA HIS A 16 4.40 -21.96 1.57
C HIS A 16 4.36 -22.74 2.89
N GLY A 17 5.15 -23.80 3.05
CA GLY A 17 5.26 -24.59 4.29
C GLY A 17 4.08 -25.54 4.60
N PHE A 18 2.84 -25.19 4.24
CA PHE A 18 1.66 -26.07 4.37
C PHE A 18 1.72 -27.35 3.51
N SER A 19 1.03 -28.40 3.95
CA SER A 19 0.86 -29.68 3.25
C SER A 19 -0.23 -29.65 2.18
N ARG A 20 -1.23 -28.77 2.33
CA ARG A 20 -2.23 -28.50 1.29
C ARG A 20 -1.60 -27.63 0.20
N PRO A 21 -1.77 -27.95 -1.09
CA PRO A 21 -1.18 -27.17 -2.17
C PRO A 21 -1.87 -25.81 -2.31
N MET A 22 -1.12 -24.77 -2.67
CA MET A 22 -1.67 -23.47 -3.03
C MET A 22 -2.65 -23.61 -4.20
N ASN A 23 -3.89 -23.17 -3.98
CA ASN A 23 -4.98 -23.14 -4.95
C ASN A 23 -5.47 -21.69 -5.17
N VAL A 24 -4.55 -20.74 -5.10
CA VAL A 24 -4.80 -19.32 -5.44
C VAL A 24 -4.61 -19.16 -6.95
N GLY A 25 -5.59 -18.54 -7.59
CA GLY A 25 -5.48 -18.08 -8.97
C GLY A 25 -5.08 -16.61 -8.97
N ILE A 26 -4.10 -16.23 -9.79
CA ILE A 26 -3.71 -14.84 -9.99
C ILE A 26 -3.96 -14.39 -11.44
N PRO A 27 -4.33 -13.12 -11.69
CA PRO A 27 -4.48 -12.59 -13.04
C PRO A 27 -3.18 -12.72 -13.88
N GLY A 28 -3.31 -12.74 -15.20
CA GLY A 28 -2.17 -12.97 -16.10
C GLY A 28 -1.16 -11.83 -16.13
N GLU A 29 -1.64 -10.62 -15.89
CA GLU A 29 -0.89 -9.39 -15.69
C GLU A 29 -0.05 -9.42 -14.42
N GLU A 30 -0.55 -10.03 -13.32
CA GLU A 30 0.18 -10.12 -12.05
C GLU A 30 1.32 -11.16 -12.07
N MET A 31 1.29 -12.13 -12.99
CA MET A 31 2.35 -13.13 -13.14
C MET A 31 3.74 -12.51 -13.33
N VAL A 32 3.83 -11.29 -13.89
CA VAL A 32 5.11 -10.58 -14.08
C VAL A 32 5.75 -10.16 -12.75
N HIS A 33 4.95 -9.99 -11.70
CA HIS A 33 5.36 -9.55 -10.37
C HIS A 33 5.74 -10.71 -9.44
N LEU A 34 5.77 -11.96 -9.91
CA LEU A 34 6.36 -13.06 -9.15
C LEU A 34 7.90 -13.04 -9.14
N HIS A 35 8.51 -12.16 -9.92
CA HIS A 35 9.96 -12.04 -10.08
C HIS A 35 10.40 -10.57 -9.98
N TYR A 36 11.65 -10.36 -9.56
CA TYR A 36 12.25 -9.02 -9.58
C TYR A 36 12.19 -8.44 -11.01
N PRO A 37 11.70 -7.22 -11.20
CA PRO A 37 11.46 -6.65 -12.53
C PRO A 37 12.75 -6.43 -13.32
N GLN A 38 12.66 -6.47 -14.65
CA GLN A 38 13.77 -6.11 -15.53
C GLN A 38 14.09 -4.62 -15.39
N VAL A 39 15.36 -4.29 -15.13
CA VAL A 39 15.83 -2.91 -14.94
C VAL A 39 15.90 -2.20 -16.30
N PRO A 40 15.19 -1.06 -16.51
CA PRO A 40 15.28 -0.28 -17.73
C PRO A 40 16.69 0.30 -17.96
N ALA A 41 17.12 0.40 -19.22
CA ALA A 41 18.45 0.89 -19.57
C ALA A 41 18.66 2.41 -19.38
N ASN A 42 17.58 3.19 -19.33
CA ASN A 42 17.59 4.66 -19.36
C ASN A 42 17.09 5.26 -18.04
N LEU A 43 17.60 4.78 -16.90
CA LEU A 43 17.22 5.28 -15.58
C LEU A 43 18.07 6.49 -15.15
N PRO A 44 17.56 7.34 -14.23
CA PRO A 44 18.38 8.30 -13.50
C PRO A 44 19.54 7.58 -12.76
N PRO A 45 20.74 8.18 -12.67
CA PRO A 45 21.87 7.58 -11.95
C PRO A 45 21.51 7.24 -10.50
N GLY A 46 21.83 6.02 -10.06
CA GLY A 46 21.54 5.54 -8.71
C GLY A 46 20.15 4.92 -8.52
N ALA A 47 19.22 5.03 -9.48
CA ALA A 47 17.86 4.51 -9.30
C ALA A 47 17.81 2.99 -9.24
N ALA A 48 18.58 2.30 -10.08
CA ALA A 48 18.64 0.83 -10.08
C ALA A 48 19.24 0.30 -8.76
N GLU A 49 20.29 0.94 -8.27
CA GLU A 49 20.93 0.64 -6.99
C GLU A 49 19.99 0.92 -5.81
N TYR A 50 19.21 2.01 -5.87
CA TYR A 50 18.22 2.36 -4.85
C TYR A 50 17.09 1.32 -4.76
N ALA A 51 16.48 0.97 -5.89
CA ALA A 51 15.46 -0.07 -5.96
C ALA A 51 15.99 -1.43 -5.48
N GLN A 52 17.22 -1.79 -5.88
CA GLN A 52 17.83 -3.04 -5.48
C GLN A 52 18.13 -3.08 -3.98
N ALA A 53 18.57 -1.96 -3.38
CA ALA A 53 18.81 -1.85 -1.95
C ALA A 53 17.50 -2.00 -1.16
N TRP A 54 16.43 -1.30 -1.57
CA TRP A 54 15.12 -1.39 -0.94
C TRP A 54 14.56 -2.81 -1.00
N TRP A 55 14.66 -3.47 -2.15
CA TRP A 55 14.20 -4.86 -2.28
C TRP A 55 15.00 -5.83 -1.41
N GLN A 56 16.32 -5.65 -1.27
CA GLN A 56 17.17 -6.48 -0.41
C GLN A 56 16.86 -6.33 1.10
N THR A 57 16.23 -5.24 1.52
CA THR A 57 15.73 -5.08 2.89
C THR A 57 14.61 -6.07 3.21
N TRP A 58 13.73 -6.34 2.25
CA TRP A 58 12.53 -7.15 2.44
C TRP A 58 12.65 -8.59 1.94
N SER A 59 13.32 -8.81 0.81
CA SER A 59 13.36 -10.11 0.12
C SER A 59 13.86 -11.30 0.97
N PRO A 60 14.81 -11.17 1.92
CA PRO A 60 15.23 -12.29 2.77
C PRO A 60 14.13 -12.77 3.73
N LEU A 61 13.05 -11.99 3.91
CA LEU A 61 11.97 -12.28 4.85
C LEU A 61 10.77 -12.97 4.20
N LEU A 62 10.65 -12.97 2.86
CA LEU A 62 9.52 -13.56 2.12
C LEU A 62 9.19 -14.99 2.59
N ASP A 63 10.20 -15.83 2.70
CA ASP A 63 10.08 -17.25 3.05
C ASP A 63 10.03 -17.53 4.57
N GLY A 64 10.12 -16.51 5.42
CA GLY A 64 10.22 -16.70 6.89
C GLY A 64 8.97 -17.36 7.51
N HIS A 65 7.82 -17.24 6.84
CA HIS A 65 6.57 -17.90 7.21
C HIS A 65 6.61 -19.44 7.09
N ILE A 66 7.51 -20.00 6.26
CA ILE A 66 7.48 -21.43 5.88
C ILE A 66 7.69 -22.34 7.09
N ASP A 67 8.66 -22.03 7.95
CA ASP A 67 8.96 -22.87 9.12
C ASP A 67 7.95 -22.66 10.26
N VAL A 68 7.27 -21.51 10.31
CA VAL A 68 6.09 -21.29 11.18
C VAL A 68 4.97 -22.25 10.79
N ALA A 69 4.59 -22.24 9.50
CA ALA A 69 3.53 -23.11 8.98
C ALA A 69 3.85 -24.60 9.19
N ARG A 70 5.09 -25.02 8.94
CA ARG A 70 5.55 -26.41 9.19
C ARG A 70 5.48 -26.81 10.67
N ALA A 71 5.91 -25.94 11.59
CA ALA A 71 5.87 -26.24 13.02
C ALA A 71 4.43 -26.38 13.53
N ALA A 72 3.53 -25.50 13.05
CA ALA A 72 2.10 -25.57 13.36
C ALA A 72 1.43 -26.81 12.72
N GLU A 73 1.80 -27.19 11.49
CA GLU A 73 1.33 -28.43 10.88
C GLU A 73 1.76 -29.69 11.64
N ALA A 74 2.98 -29.70 12.17
CA ALA A 74 3.46 -30.76 13.06
C ALA A 74 2.75 -30.77 14.45
N GLY A 75 1.85 -29.82 14.71
CA GLY A 75 1.13 -29.67 15.99
C GLY A 75 1.96 -28.99 17.08
N ASN A 76 3.15 -28.47 16.77
CA ASN A 76 4.02 -27.81 17.72
C ASN A 76 3.74 -26.29 17.77
N ILE A 77 2.54 -25.93 18.22
CA ILE A 77 2.09 -24.53 18.32
C ILE A 77 3.09 -23.64 19.10
N PRO A 78 3.66 -24.04 20.26
CA PRO A 78 4.63 -23.20 20.97
C PRO A 78 5.91 -22.90 20.18
N GLN A 79 6.35 -23.85 19.32
CA GLN A 79 7.49 -23.60 18.42
C GLN A 79 7.09 -22.65 17.28
N ALA A 80 5.89 -22.82 16.72
CA ALA A 80 5.38 -21.97 15.66
C ALA A 80 5.22 -20.51 16.14
N GLU A 81 4.64 -20.29 17.32
CA GLU A 81 4.54 -18.97 17.96
C GLU A 81 5.92 -18.32 18.17
N GLN A 82 6.92 -19.09 18.64
CA GLN A 82 8.28 -18.59 18.84
C GLN A 82 8.98 -18.24 17.51
N LEU A 83 8.76 -19.03 16.45
CA LEU A 83 9.27 -18.75 15.10
C LEU A 83 8.60 -17.50 14.51
N LEU A 84 7.28 -17.39 14.67
CA LEU A 84 6.49 -16.25 14.20
C LEU A 84 6.97 -14.95 14.87
N TYR A 85 7.12 -14.94 16.19
CA TYR A 85 7.66 -13.81 16.93
C TYR A 85 9.05 -13.39 16.41
N ASN A 86 9.96 -14.34 16.18
CA ASN A 86 11.30 -14.03 15.67
C ASN A 86 11.26 -13.43 14.25
N TRP A 87 10.33 -13.88 13.41
CA TRP A 87 10.12 -13.35 12.07
C TRP A 87 9.51 -11.94 12.11
N GLU A 88 8.49 -11.69 12.93
CA GLU A 88 7.93 -10.36 13.20
C GLU A 88 9.02 -9.37 13.66
N GLN A 89 9.90 -9.78 14.59
CA GLN A 89 11.03 -8.94 15.02
C GLN A 89 12.04 -8.64 13.91
N SER A 90 12.05 -9.44 12.84
CA SER A 90 12.90 -9.24 11.66
C SER A 90 12.23 -8.30 10.66
N VAL A 91 10.91 -8.44 10.47
CA VAL A 91 10.06 -7.51 9.68
C VAL A 91 10.13 -6.09 10.25
N LEU A 92 9.97 -5.92 11.58
CA LEU A 92 10.05 -4.60 12.22
C LEU A 92 11.41 -3.90 12.04
N ARG A 93 12.50 -4.66 11.90
CA ARG A 93 13.83 -4.11 11.60
C ARG A 93 13.95 -3.72 10.13
N ALA A 94 13.45 -4.57 9.23
CA ALA A 94 13.41 -4.28 7.80
C ALA A 94 12.56 -3.03 7.51
N SER A 95 11.41 -2.86 8.16
CA SER A 95 10.61 -1.63 8.09
C SER A 95 11.42 -0.41 8.50
N ALA A 96 12.02 -0.43 9.69
CA ALA A 96 12.86 0.67 10.17
C ALA A 96 14.04 1.00 9.24
N ASP A 97 14.68 -0.02 8.64
CA ASP A 97 15.77 0.16 7.68
C ASP A 97 15.26 0.70 6.32
N ALA A 98 14.09 0.26 5.86
CA ALA A 98 13.46 0.74 4.64
C ALA A 98 12.96 2.20 4.76
N HIS A 99 12.40 2.61 5.91
CA HIS A 99 12.03 3.99 6.18
C HIS A 99 13.25 4.92 6.26
N GLN A 100 14.41 4.43 6.74
CA GLN A 100 15.66 5.18 6.75
C GLN A 100 16.21 5.50 5.35
N MET A 101 15.78 4.80 4.30
CA MET A 101 16.23 5.07 2.93
C MET A 101 15.71 6.40 2.37
N GLY A 102 14.57 6.89 2.85
CA GLY A 102 13.99 8.18 2.44
C GLY A 102 13.35 8.16 1.04
N ASP A 103 13.30 9.32 0.39
CA ASP A 103 12.85 9.43 -1.01
C ASP A 103 14.03 9.37 -1.99
N PHE A 104 13.76 8.99 -3.24
CA PHE A 104 14.74 9.03 -4.32
C PHE A 104 14.52 10.28 -5.17
N GLN A 105 15.34 11.31 -4.94
CA GLN A 105 15.28 12.58 -5.68
C GLN A 105 13.87 13.22 -5.66
N GLY A 106 13.13 13.10 -4.55
CA GLY A 106 11.74 13.54 -4.39
C GLY A 106 10.67 12.50 -4.78
N GLY A 107 11.03 11.39 -5.43
CA GLY A 107 10.14 10.28 -5.73
C GLY A 107 9.88 9.39 -4.50
N ARG A 108 8.61 9.27 -4.07
CA ARG A 108 8.22 8.58 -2.83
C ARG A 108 7.61 7.19 -3.02
N THR A 109 7.60 6.65 -4.24
CA THR A 109 6.97 5.35 -4.57
C THR A 109 7.41 4.21 -3.65
N LEU A 110 8.71 4.08 -3.36
CA LEU A 110 9.21 3.05 -2.44
C LEU A 110 9.09 3.42 -0.96
N VAL A 111 8.86 4.69 -0.60
CA VAL A 111 8.48 5.07 0.78
C VAL A 111 7.09 4.53 1.07
N ILE A 112 6.14 4.77 0.16
CA ILE A 112 4.77 4.25 0.24
C ILE A 112 4.79 2.73 0.17
N GLY A 113 5.61 2.16 -0.72
CA GLY A 113 5.84 0.72 -0.78
C GLY A 113 6.33 0.12 0.54
N SER A 114 7.13 0.82 1.34
CA SER A 114 7.55 0.31 2.66
C SER A 114 6.36 0.12 3.62
N ASP A 115 5.46 1.10 3.67
CA ASP A 115 4.26 1.06 4.53
C ASP A 115 3.30 -0.06 4.10
N GLU A 116 3.09 -0.19 2.79
CA GLU A 116 2.22 -1.22 2.19
C GLU A 116 2.80 -2.63 2.38
N ILE A 117 4.12 -2.81 2.22
CA ILE A 117 4.79 -4.11 2.43
C ILE A 117 4.84 -4.51 3.90
N GLU A 118 5.00 -3.56 4.84
CA GLU A 118 4.80 -3.83 6.26
C GLU A 118 3.37 -4.36 6.52
N GLY A 119 2.36 -3.73 5.91
CA GLY A 119 0.98 -4.22 5.90
C GLY A 119 0.84 -5.65 5.38
N ARG A 120 1.47 -5.98 4.24
CA ARG A 120 1.45 -7.35 3.68
C ARG A 120 2.14 -8.40 4.55
N PHE A 121 3.20 -8.03 5.28
CA PHE A 121 3.77 -8.91 6.30
C PHE A 121 2.80 -9.12 7.47
N ALA A 122 2.08 -8.07 7.90
CA ALA A 122 1.06 -8.17 8.95
C ALA A 122 -0.12 -9.08 8.54
N ASP A 123 -0.58 -9.00 7.28
CA ASP A 123 -1.61 -9.90 6.72
C ASP A 123 -1.21 -11.38 6.86
N VAL A 124 0.04 -11.73 6.49
CA VAL A 124 0.56 -13.10 6.61
C VAL A 124 0.68 -13.52 8.08
N VAL A 125 1.14 -12.62 8.95
CA VAL A 125 1.26 -12.86 10.39
C VAL A 125 -0.11 -13.18 11.02
N ASP A 126 -1.15 -12.39 10.73
CA ASP A 126 -2.48 -12.62 11.30
C ASP A 126 -3.16 -13.86 10.70
N ALA A 127 -2.94 -14.17 9.42
CA ALA A 127 -3.39 -15.43 8.83
C ALA A 127 -2.72 -16.66 9.48
N LEU A 128 -1.43 -16.59 9.83
CA LEU A 128 -0.72 -17.65 10.55
C LEU A 128 -1.23 -17.80 11.99
N ARG A 129 -1.50 -16.69 12.69
CA ARG A 129 -2.09 -16.70 14.04
C ARG A 129 -3.47 -17.36 14.03
N GLU A 130 -4.31 -17.04 13.05
CA GLU A 130 -5.63 -17.66 12.89
C GLU A 130 -5.51 -19.16 12.58
N PHE A 131 -4.63 -19.55 11.66
CA PHE A 131 -4.33 -20.95 11.36
C PHE A 131 -3.92 -21.73 12.63
N MET A 132 -2.98 -21.21 13.41
CA MET A 132 -2.55 -21.82 14.67
C MET A 132 -3.71 -21.91 15.68
N ARG A 133 -4.54 -20.88 15.79
CA ARG A 133 -5.69 -20.84 16.70
C ARG A 133 -6.73 -21.90 16.36
N VAL A 134 -7.13 -22.02 15.09
CA VAL A 134 -8.11 -23.02 14.63
C VAL A 134 -7.57 -24.43 14.85
N ARG A 135 -6.29 -24.66 14.53
CA ARG A 135 -5.64 -25.97 14.68
C ARG A 135 -5.46 -26.37 16.15
N ALA A 136 -5.11 -25.44 17.03
CA ALA A 136 -5.04 -25.66 18.47
C ALA A 136 -6.42 -26.00 19.09
N ALA A 137 -7.50 -25.47 18.53
CA ALA A 137 -8.88 -25.82 18.90
C ALA A 137 -9.37 -27.16 18.30
N GLY A 138 -8.58 -27.80 17.42
CA GLY A 138 -8.98 -29.03 16.72
C GLY A 138 -10.05 -28.81 15.64
N GLY A 139 -10.19 -27.59 15.12
CA GLY A 139 -11.14 -27.24 14.06
C GLY A 139 -10.65 -27.64 12.65
N ASP A 140 -11.52 -27.49 11.66
CA ASP A 140 -11.12 -27.52 10.25
C ASP A 140 -10.43 -26.20 9.88
N ASP A 141 -9.13 -26.28 9.64
CA ASP A 141 -8.26 -25.15 9.31
C ASP A 141 -8.15 -24.87 7.80
N SER A 142 -9.02 -25.47 6.98
CA SER A 142 -8.99 -25.30 5.51
C SER A 142 -9.19 -23.85 5.04
N GLU A 143 -10.07 -23.08 5.70
CA GLU A 143 -10.28 -21.66 5.40
C GLU A 143 -9.06 -20.82 5.80
N ALA A 144 -8.52 -21.02 7.00
CA ALA A 144 -7.34 -20.30 7.50
C ALA A 144 -6.08 -20.54 6.64
N VAL A 145 -5.88 -21.77 6.13
CA VAL A 145 -4.81 -22.06 5.15
C VAL A 145 -5.04 -21.31 3.83
N GLY A 146 -6.29 -21.21 3.37
CA GLY A 146 -6.65 -20.41 2.19
C GLY A 146 -6.31 -18.93 2.36
N THR A 147 -6.66 -18.34 3.51
CA THR A 147 -6.31 -16.95 3.85
C THR A 147 -4.80 -16.74 3.89
N ALA A 148 -4.05 -17.68 4.50
CA ALA A 148 -2.59 -17.60 4.53
C ALA A 148 -1.98 -17.70 3.13
N HIS A 149 -2.48 -18.58 2.26
CA HIS A 149 -2.04 -18.68 0.87
C HIS A 149 -2.28 -17.39 0.07
N LEU A 150 -3.42 -16.72 0.29
CA LEU A 150 -3.71 -15.42 -0.34
C LEU A 150 -2.71 -14.35 0.12
N ALA A 151 -2.54 -14.17 1.44
CA ALA A 151 -1.61 -13.19 1.99
C ALA A 151 -0.15 -13.41 1.55
N ILE A 152 0.30 -14.68 1.47
CA ILE A 152 1.64 -15.03 0.97
C ILE A 152 1.79 -14.64 -0.50
N GLY A 153 0.76 -14.83 -1.33
CA GLY A 153 0.75 -14.46 -2.74
C GLY A 153 0.80 -12.96 -2.95
N ASP A 154 -0.08 -12.22 -2.26
CA ASP A 154 -0.14 -10.76 -2.28
C ASP A 154 1.21 -10.14 -1.89
N LEU A 155 1.84 -10.62 -0.81
CA LEU A 155 3.16 -10.16 -0.36
C LEU A 155 4.25 -10.33 -1.46
N HIS A 156 4.26 -11.46 -2.16
CA HIS A 156 5.24 -11.71 -3.22
C HIS A 156 5.01 -10.84 -4.46
N ILE A 157 3.75 -10.63 -4.83
CA ILE A 157 3.35 -9.77 -5.95
C ILE A 157 3.69 -8.31 -5.63
N ASP A 158 3.18 -7.78 -4.52
CA ASP A 158 3.29 -6.36 -4.20
C ASP A 158 4.76 -5.93 -4.01
N LEU A 159 5.62 -6.78 -3.45
CA LEU A 159 7.03 -6.44 -3.28
C LEU A 159 7.70 -6.10 -4.63
N ASN A 160 7.46 -6.92 -5.66
CA ASN A 160 8.04 -6.67 -6.98
C ASN A 160 7.22 -5.65 -7.79
N ARG A 161 5.92 -5.51 -7.52
CA ARG A 161 5.05 -4.46 -8.10
C ARG A 161 5.55 -3.07 -7.72
N PHE A 162 5.86 -2.81 -6.45
CA PHE A 162 6.41 -1.51 -6.02
C PHE A 162 7.78 -1.22 -6.65
N VAL A 163 8.66 -2.21 -6.80
CA VAL A 163 9.90 -2.04 -7.57
C VAL A 163 9.61 -1.70 -9.03
N ALA A 164 8.63 -2.37 -9.67
CA ALA A 164 8.27 -2.10 -11.07
C ALA A 164 7.70 -0.69 -11.26
N LEU A 165 6.78 -0.25 -10.39
CA LEU A 165 6.22 1.11 -10.38
C LEU A 165 7.33 2.16 -10.20
N PHE A 166 8.28 1.92 -9.29
CA PHE A 166 9.41 2.80 -9.09
C PHE A 166 10.34 2.84 -10.31
N LEU A 167 10.73 1.70 -10.88
CA LEU A 167 11.62 1.65 -12.04
C LEU A 167 10.98 2.24 -13.31
N ALA A 168 9.65 2.27 -13.41
CA ALA A 168 8.95 2.99 -14.48
C ALA A 168 9.09 4.52 -14.34
N SER A 169 9.02 5.05 -13.13
CA SER A 169 9.03 6.50 -12.85
C SER A 169 9.79 6.88 -11.55
N PRO A 170 11.13 6.77 -11.49
CA PRO A 170 11.88 6.83 -10.21
C PRO A 170 11.77 8.15 -9.43
N THR A 171 11.59 9.27 -10.13
CA THR A 171 11.53 10.62 -9.55
C THR A 171 10.11 11.15 -9.37
N VAL A 172 9.09 10.32 -9.65
CA VAL A 172 7.67 10.66 -9.50
C VAL A 172 7.10 9.75 -8.42
N THR A 173 6.17 10.27 -7.61
CA THR A 173 5.45 9.44 -6.64
C THR A 173 4.28 8.76 -7.34
N VAL A 174 4.28 7.44 -7.35
CA VAL A 174 3.19 6.60 -7.87
C VAL A 174 2.65 5.77 -6.71
N THR A 175 1.34 5.76 -6.52
CA THR A 175 0.64 4.87 -5.59
C THR A 175 0.12 3.65 -6.35
N ALA A 176 0.04 2.49 -5.69
CA ALA A 176 -0.56 1.29 -6.29
C ALA A 176 -2.09 1.42 -6.50
N GLN A 177 -2.74 2.39 -5.84
CA GLN A 177 -4.19 2.64 -5.92
C GLN A 177 -4.58 3.62 -7.05
N VAL A 178 -4.14 3.37 -8.29
CA VAL A 178 -4.59 4.11 -9.48
C VAL A 178 -5.07 3.16 -10.59
N GLU A 179 -6.06 2.35 -10.28
CA GLU A 179 -7.28 2.29 -11.11
C GLU A 179 -8.23 3.36 -10.54
N GLU A 180 -8.82 4.29 -11.28
CA GLU A 180 -9.00 4.43 -12.72
C GLU A 180 -8.93 5.95 -13.04
N ALA A 181 -7.75 6.45 -13.45
CA ALA A 181 -7.63 7.82 -13.95
C ALA A 181 -7.70 7.79 -15.48
N ASP A 182 -8.70 8.45 -16.08
CA ASP A 182 -8.76 8.63 -17.53
C ASP A 182 -7.45 9.33 -17.98
N PRO A 183 -6.76 8.88 -19.04
CA PRO A 183 -5.60 9.59 -19.58
C PRO A 183 -5.89 11.07 -19.95
N ALA A 184 -7.15 11.48 -20.06
CA ALA A 184 -7.56 12.89 -20.13
C ALA A 184 -7.31 13.68 -18.83
N ASP A 185 -7.57 13.10 -17.65
CA ASP A 185 -7.41 13.78 -16.36
C ASP A 185 -5.93 13.97 -16.01
N LEU A 186 -5.09 12.96 -16.30
CA LEU A 186 -3.63 13.06 -16.15
C LEU A 186 -2.99 14.11 -17.09
N ALA A 187 -3.67 14.49 -18.17
CA ALA A 187 -3.25 15.56 -19.07
C ALA A 187 -3.72 16.96 -18.59
N ALA A 188 -4.81 17.05 -17.84
CA ALA A 188 -5.35 18.31 -17.31
C ALA A 188 -4.56 18.85 -16.11
N GLU A 189 -3.99 17.97 -15.29
CA GLU A 189 -3.08 18.33 -14.18
C GLU A 189 -1.68 18.82 -14.68
N ALA A 190 -1.37 18.62 -15.97
CA ALA A 190 -0.07 18.89 -16.57
C ALA A 190 0.01 20.21 -17.38
N GLU A 191 -0.59 21.29 -16.87
CA GLU A 191 -0.46 22.63 -17.47
C GLU A 191 0.97 23.20 -17.31
N PRO A 192 1.66 23.58 -18.40
CA PRO A 192 3.07 23.98 -18.35
C PRO A 192 3.28 25.40 -17.84
N VAL A 193 4.23 25.55 -16.90
CA VAL A 193 4.63 26.86 -16.34
C VAL A 193 5.42 27.71 -17.35
N GLY A 194 4.69 28.42 -18.21
CA GLY A 194 4.94 29.81 -18.61
C GLY A 194 6.00 30.13 -19.67
N GLN A 195 5.62 31.01 -20.62
CA GLN A 195 6.52 32.04 -21.15
C GLN A 195 5.76 33.31 -21.59
N LEU A 196 6.41 34.48 -21.49
CA LEU A 196 5.79 35.80 -21.66
C LEU A 196 5.87 36.38 -23.09
N ASP A 197 4.88 37.20 -23.47
CA ASP A 197 5.00 38.69 -23.58
C ASP A 197 4.28 39.37 -24.79
N ALA A 198 3.80 40.59 -24.52
CA ALA A 198 3.59 41.76 -25.40
C ALA A 198 2.83 41.69 -26.75
N SER A 199 1.56 42.14 -26.74
CA SER A 199 0.99 43.20 -27.62
C SER A 199 -0.46 43.55 -27.18
N ARG A 200 -0.89 44.73 -26.68
CA ARG A 200 -0.69 46.17 -26.95
C ARG A 200 -1.98 46.84 -27.52
N ARG A 201 -2.68 47.62 -26.67
CA ARG A 201 -3.67 48.75 -26.90
C ARG A 201 -5.22 48.53 -26.82
N VAL A 202 -5.76 48.93 -25.65
CA VAL A 202 -6.96 49.78 -25.31
C VAL A 202 -7.63 50.67 -26.39
N PRO A 203 -8.81 51.35 -26.13
CA PRO A 203 -10.01 51.08 -25.29
C PRO A 203 -11.38 51.50 -25.94
N SER A 204 -12.53 51.38 -25.21
CA SER A 204 -13.85 52.09 -25.29
C SER A 204 -15.04 51.11 -25.03
N ASP A 205 -16.21 51.43 -24.45
CA ASP A 205 -16.81 52.64 -23.80
C ASP A 205 -17.81 52.21 -22.68
N VAL A 206 -18.35 53.16 -21.90
CA VAL A 206 -19.35 53.01 -20.80
C VAL A 206 -20.54 53.98 -21.05
N PRO A 207 -21.65 54.05 -20.26
CA PRO A 207 -22.30 53.14 -19.29
C PRO A 207 -23.85 53.03 -19.51
N ASP A 208 -24.61 52.74 -18.43
CA ASP A 208 -26.05 52.97 -18.15
C ASP A 208 -27.13 51.94 -18.61
N ALA A 209 -28.24 51.70 -17.87
CA ALA A 209 -28.51 51.82 -16.42
C ALA A 209 -29.88 51.20 -16.00
N PHE A 210 -30.04 51.00 -14.68
CA PHE A 210 -31.29 51.06 -13.87
C PHE A 210 -32.35 49.93 -13.76
N ASN A 211 -32.91 49.87 -12.53
CA ASN A 211 -34.11 49.21 -11.98
C ASN A 211 -34.08 47.66 -11.78
N ASP A 212 -34.47 47.09 -10.62
CA ASP A 212 -34.90 47.69 -9.33
C ASP A 212 -34.54 46.81 -8.10
N THR A 213 -34.18 47.49 -7.01
CA THR A 213 -33.99 47.02 -5.62
C THR A 213 -35.34 46.97 -4.84
N PRO A 214 -35.38 46.71 -3.52
CA PRO A 214 -34.58 45.85 -2.64
C PRO A 214 -35.47 44.90 -1.78
N ARG A 215 -34.87 44.02 -0.96
CA ARG A 215 -35.49 43.66 0.33
C ARG A 215 -34.46 43.56 1.45
N ASP A 216 -34.46 44.61 2.25
CA ASP A 216 -33.63 44.82 3.43
C ASP A 216 -33.79 43.75 4.53
N THR A 217 -32.65 43.12 4.86
CA THR A 217 -31.93 43.12 6.17
C THR A 217 -32.69 42.86 7.49
N PRO A 218 -31.97 42.59 8.62
CA PRO A 218 -30.68 41.90 8.79
C PRO A 218 -30.80 40.73 9.81
N ARG A 219 -29.74 39.92 9.94
CA ARG A 219 -29.42 39.33 11.26
C ARG A 219 -27.93 39.11 11.45
N ASP A 220 -27.31 40.11 12.07
CA ASP A 220 -25.94 40.06 12.56
C ASP A 220 -25.78 39.05 13.71
N THR A 221 -24.73 38.22 13.60
CA THR A 221 -23.84 37.67 14.66
C THR A 221 -24.40 37.05 15.95
N PRO A 222 -23.56 36.48 16.84
CA PRO A 222 -22.25 35.82 16.64
C PRO A 222 -22.25 34.35 17.11
N TRP A 223 -21.19 33.60 16.82
CA TRP A 223 -20.85 32.38 17.57
C TRP A 223 -19.61 32.59 18.46
N ASP A 224 -19.79 33.46 19.45
CA ASP A 224 -19.13 33.42 20.76
C ASP A 224 -20.21 32.91 21.74
N THR A 225 -20.00 32.06 22.76
CA THR A 225 -18.78 31.56 23.41
C THR A 225 -19.04 30.16 24.04
N PRO A 226 -18.99 29.90 25.37
CA PRO A 226 -17.86 29.17 26.00
C PRO A 226 -18.21 27.84 26.71
N TRP A 227 -17.16 27.14 27.16
CA TRP A 227 -17.05 26.20 28.30
C TRP A 227 -18.34 25.69 29.00
N ASP A 228 -18.55 24.37 29.04
CA ASP A 228 -18.30 23.52 30.24
C ASP A 228 -18.99 22.13 30.18
N THR A 229 -18.28 21.09 30.60
CA THR A 229 -18.82 20.11 31.58
C THR A 229 -17.68 19.51 32.42
N PRO A 230 -17.76 19.53 33.77
CA PRO A 230 -16.69 19.01 34.64
C PRO A 230 -17.03 17.70 35.42
N ARG A 231 -15.97 16.99 35.84
CA ARG A 231 -15.83 16.06 37.01
C ARG A 231 -16.55 14.70 37.04
N ASP A 232 -15.79 13.59 37.14
CA ASP A 232 -15.39 12.80 38.35
C ASP A 232 -16.48 11.74 38.72
N ILE A 233 -16.30 10.62 39.46
CA ILE A 233 -15.22 10.04 40.31
C ILE A 233 -15.29 8.48 40.18
N ALA A 234 -14.15 7.75 40.32
CA ALA A 234 -13.96 6.46 41.05
C ALA A 234 -13.26 5.31 40.26
N ALA A 235 -12.32 4.53 40.83
CA ALA A 235 -11.52 4.69 42.05
C ALA A 235 -10.28 3.77 42.00
N ASP A 236 -9.10 4.28 42.38
CA ASP A 236 -7.89 3.48 42.65
C ASP A 236 -7.58 3.50 44.16
N ILE A 237 -7.71 2.33 44.79
CA ILE A 237 -7.36 1.93 46.17
C ILE A 237 -7.12 0.41 46.02
N GLU A 238 -6.02 -0.24 46.43
CA GLU A 238 -5.07 0.03 47.53
C GLU A 238 -3.67 -0.58 47.24
N PHE A 239 -2.66 -0.18 48.04
CA PHE A 239 -1.41 -0.91 48.31
C PHE A 239 -1.31 -1.12 49.82
#